data_AF-A0A2E9P3Z9-F1
#
_entry.id   AF-A0A2E9P3Z9-F1
#
_cell.length_a   1.000
_cell.length_b   1.000
_cell.length_c   1.000
_cell.angle_alpha   90.00
_cell.angle_beta   90.00
_cell.angle_gamma   90.00
#
_symmetry.space_group_name_H-M   'P 1'
#
loop_
_entity.id
_entity.type
_entity.pdbx_description
1 polymer ?
#
loop_
_entity_poly.entity_id
_entity_poly.type
_entity_poly.pdbx_seq_one_letter_code
_entity_poly.pdbx_strand_id
1 'polypeptide(L)'
;MALFDWMQIGDSDAAQKVTARKIFEQTVAAEGDSREKRALRVRQAVRIRVVMDKIFVAGTKAWAGYEESRMIAIAGGDDVPPAPAAREETCYQTVNTVNGQTMAYIPIEFAAKVFELGVRYQKGEIDGMLAVNSCQDIANDLGDLLKLDLYAVQPILPLNFLLENQGEVDEDAD
;
A
#
# COMPACT_ATOMS: atom_id res chain seq x y z
N MET A 1 20.37 27.67 9.53
CA MET A 1 20.79 26.45 8.79
C MET A 1 19.64 25.49 8.47
N ALA A 2 18.46 25.58 9.10
CA ALA A 2 17.34 24.66 8.84
C ALA A 2 16.70 24.74 7.44
N LEU A 3 16.86 25.86 6.73
CA LEU A 3 16.24 26.09 5.41
C LEU A 3 16.94 25.33 4.27
N PHE A 4 18.25 25.04 4.42
CA PHE A 4 19.02 24.27 3.44
C PHE A 4 18.82 22.76 3.58
N ASP A 5 18.62 22.28 4.80
CA ASP A 5 18.39 20.86 5.11
C ASP A 5 17.02 20.38 4.58
N TRP A 6 15.97 21.19 4.76
CA TRP A 6 14.64 20.90 4.21
C TRP A 6 14.61 20.87 2.67
N MET A 7 15.38 21.74 2.02
CA MET A 7 15.48 21.77 0.55
C MET A 7 16.19 20.51 0.01
N GLN A 8 17.25 20.04 0.67
CA GLN A 8 17.94 18.80 0.28
C GLN A 8 17.08 17.55 0.53
N ILE A 9 16.30 17.52 1.61
CA ILE A 9 15.36 16.43 1.89
C ILE A 9 14.24 16.39 0.84
N GLY A 10 13.68 17.55 0.45
CA GLY A 10 12.63 17.64 -0.57
C GLY A 10 13.11 17.22 -1.97
N ASP A 11 14.34 17.59 -2.35
CA ASP A 11 14.94 17.19 -3.64
C ASP A 11 15.26 15.68 -3.67
N SER A 12 15.66 15.12 -2.52
CA SER A 12 15.87 13.67 -2.37
C SER A 12 14.58 12.86 -2.47
N ASP A 13 13.48 13.31 -1.84
CA ASP A 13 12.19 12.63 -1.89
C ASP A 13 11.61 12.60 -3.31
N ALA A 14 11.63 13.74 -4.00
CA ALA A 14 11.18 13.83 -5.39
C ALA A 14 11.98 12.90 -6.32
N ALA A 15 13.31 12.87 -6.17
CA ALA A 15 14.17 11.97 -6.93
C ALA A 15 13.87 10.49 -6.64
N GLN A 16 13.57 10.14 -5.38
CA GLN A 16 13.18 8.79 -4.99
C GLN A 16 11.83 8.40 -5.59
N LYS A 17 10.84 9.31 -5.66
CA LYS A 17 9.52 9.04 -6.27
C LYS A 17 9.64 8.76 -7.76
N VAL A 18 10.38 9.61 -8.48
CA VAL A 18 10.68 9.41 -9.91
C VAL A 18 11.37 8.06 -10.13
N THR A 19 12.33 7.72 -9.28
CA THR A 19 13.05 6.44 -9.36
C THR A 19 12.13 5.25 -9.09
N ALA A 20 11.29 5.31 -8.05
CA ALA A 20 10.37 4.24 -7.68
C ALA A 20 9.37 3.94 -8.80
N ARG A 21 8.77 4.99 -9.37
CA ARG A 21 7.84 4.89 -10.50
C ARG A 21 8.53 4.31 -11.74
N LYS A 22 9.73 4.80 -12.07
CA LYS A 22 10.52 4.29 -13.20
C LYS A 22 10.85 2.80 -13.04
N ILE A 23 11.24 2.36 -11.83
CA ILE A 23 11.52 0.94 -11.56
C ILE A 23 10.28 0.08 -11.80
N PHE A 24 9.11 0.53 -11.35
CA PHE A 24 7.85 -0.16 -11.59
C PHE A 24 7.56 -0.27 -13.09
N GLU A 25 7.57 0.86 -13.81
CA GLU A 25 7.29 0.93 -15.25
C GLU A 25 8.27 0.07 -16.07
N GLN A 26 9.56 0.08 -15.72
CA GLN A 26 10.57 -0.77 -16.34
C GLN A 26 10.34 -2.26 -16.07
N THR A 27 9.84 -2.61 -14.88
CA THR A 27 9.52 -4.01 -14.54
C THR A 27 8.31 -4.50 -15.35
N VAL A 28 7.29 -3.65 -15.50
CA VAL A 28 6.11 -3.93 -16.35
C VAL A 28 6.52 -4.09 -17.81
N ALA A 29 7.36 -3.18 -18.32
CA ALA A 29 7.84 -3.18 -19.70
C ALA A 29 8.88 -4.27 -19.99
N ALA A 30 9.41 -4.97 -18.97
CA ALA A 30 10.39 -6.02 -19.21
C ALA A 30 9.77 -7.18 -20.00
N GLU A 31 10.48 -7.63 -21.03
CA GLU A 31 10.10 -8.79 -21.87
C GLU A 31 11.13 -9.91 -21.73
N GLY A 32 10.74 -11.18 -21.94
CA GLY A 32 11.64 -12.33 -21.84
C GLY A 32 11.88 -12.82 -20.41
N ASP A 33 12.64 -13.91 -20.26
CA ASP A 33 12.64 -14.79 -19.08
C ASP A 33 14.00 -15.01 -18.42
N SER A 34 14.94 -14.09 -18.66
CA SER A 34 16.26 -14.18 -18.03
C SER A 34 16.17 -14.18 -16.50
N ARG A 35 17.16 -14.80 -15.86
CA ARG A 35 17.25 -14.89 -14.39
C ARG A 35 17.21 -13.52 -13.73
N GLU A 36 17.81 -12.51 -14.36
CA GLU A 36 17.82 -11.12 -13.88
C GLU A 36 16.42 -10.51 -13.90
N LYS A 37 15.64 -10.75 -14.95
CA LYS A 37 14.26 -10.25 -15.09
C LYS A 37 13.35 -10.90 -14.08
N ARG A 38 13.48 -12.22 -13.88
CA ARG A 38 12.77 -12.93 -12.81
C ARG A 38 13.09 -12.34 -11.44
N ALA A 39 14.37 -12.11 -11.13
CA ALA A 39 14.79 -11.51 -9.86
C ALA A 39 14.27 -10.07 -9.69
N LEU A 40 14.17 -9.28 -10.76
CA LEU A 40 13.56 -7.96 -10.74
C LEU A 40 12.08 -8.03 -10.34
N ARG A 41 11.30 -8.91 -10.98
CA ARG A 41 9.87 -9.11 -10.69
C ARG A 41 9.62 -9.60 -9.26
N VAL A 42 10.41 -10.57 -8.79
CA VAL A 42 10.32 -11.04 -7.39
C VAL A 42 10.53 -9.89 -6.41
N ARG A 43 11.60 -9.09 -6.60
CA ARG A 43 11.86 -7.93 -5.73
C ARG A 43 10.73 -6.92 -5.77
N GLN A 44 10.15 -6.70 -6.95
CA GLN A 44 9.05 -5.76 -7.10
C GLN A 44 7.76 -6.27 -6.43
N ALA A 45 7.43 -7.56 -6.58
CA ALA A 45 6.28 -8.19 -5.94
C ALA A 45 6.34 -8.07 -4.40
N VAL A 46 7.51 -8.35 -3.80
CA VAL A 46 7.72 -8.21 -2.35
C VAL A 46 7.51 -6.76 -1.88
N ARG A 47 7.99 -5.77 -2.65
CA ARG A 47 7.81 -4.35 -2.32
C ARG A 47 6.34 -3.93 -2.44
N ILE A 48 5.65 -4.39 -3.48
CA ILE A 48 4.23 -4.09 -3.70
C ILE A 48 3.36 -4.61 -2.57
N ARG A 49 3.61 -5.83 -2.09
CA ARG A 49 2.94 -6.35 -0.88
C ARG A 49 3.02 -5.34 0.27
N VAL A 50 4.22 -4.86 0.59
CA VAL A 50 4.43 -3.90 1.69
C VAL A 50 3.72 -2.56 1.42
N VAL A 51 3.75 -2.09 0.17
CA VAL A 51 3.04 -0.87 -0.25
C VAL A 51 1.53 -1.03 -0.01
N MET A 52 0.94 -2.15 -0.45
CA MET A 52 -0.49 -2.43 -0.28
C MET A 52 -0.87 -2.50 1.21
N ASP A 53 -0.10 -3.23 2.02
CA ASP A 53 -0.32 -3.32 3.47
C ASP A 53 -0.33 -1.93 4.13
N LYS A 54 0.63 -1.08 3.75
CA LYS A 54 0.73 0.29 4.27
C LYS A 54 -0.42 1.18 3.81
N ILE A 55 -0.84 1.07 2.56
CA ILE A 55 -1.97 1.86 2.03
C ILE A 55 -3.27 1.46 2.71
N PHE A 56 -3.49 0.15 2.94
CA PHE A 56 -4.66 -0.33 3.67
C PHE A 56 -4.70 0.25 5.09
N VAL A 57 -3.58 0.17 5.82
CA VAL A 57 -3.45 0.76 7.17
C VAL A 57 -3.58 2.29 7.15
N ALA A 58 -3.14 2.96 6.08
CA ALA A 58 -3.35 4.39 5.93
C ALA A 58 -4.85 4.72 5.75
N GLY A 59 -5.58 3.90 4.99
CA GLY A 59 -7.04 4.01 4.84
C GLY A 59 -7.77 3.87 6.18
N THR A 60 -7.42 2.85 6.97
CA THR A 60 -8.05 2.63 8.29
C THR A 60 -7.81 3.82 9.22
N LYS A 61 -6.55 4.28 9.33
CA LYS A 61 -6.18 5.42 10.18
C LYS A 61 -6.81 6.73 9.72
N ALA A 62 -6.86 6.97 8.41
CA ALA A 62 -7.44 8.18 7.86
C ALA A 62 -8.95 8.26 8.15
N TRP A 63 -9.67 7.14 8.07
CA TRP A 63 -11.08 7.11 8.45
C TRP A 63 -11.28 7.32 9.95
N ALA A 64 -10.47 6.67 10.79
CA ALA A 64 -10.56 6.85 12.24
C ALA A 64 -10.37 8.32 12.66
N GLY A 65 -9.35 8.99 12.13
CA GLY A 65 -9.11 10.42 12.41
C GLY A 65 -10.17 11.34 11.76
N TYR A 66 -10.70 10.97 10.60
CA TYR A 66 -11.81 11.68 9.97
C TYR A 66 -13.07 11.66 10.84
N GLU A 67 -13.43 10.49 11.38
CA GLU A 67 -14.63 10.35 12.20
C GLU A 67 -14.54 11.18 13.49
N GLU A 68 -13.39 11.18 14.15
CA GLU A 68 -13.12 12.06 15.29
C GLU A 68 -13.29 13.54 14.92
N SER A 69 -12.62 13.99 13.85
CA SER A 69 -12.69 15.39 13.39
C SER A 69 -14.11 15.80 12.98
N ARG A 70 -14.84 14.89 12.35
CA ARG A 70 -16.24 15.07 11.94
C ARG A 70 -17.16 15.25 13.15
N MET A 71 -16.99 14.43 14.20
CA MET A 71 -17.79 14.59 15.42
C MET A 71 -17.51 15.92 16.13
N ILE A 72 -16.25 16.36 16.18
CA ILE A 72 -15.87 17.66 16.75
C ILE A 72 -16.53 18.81 15.97
N ALA A 73 -16.45 18.79 14.63
CA ALA A 73 -17.06 19.84 13.79
C ALA A 73 -18.58 19.92 13.99
N ILE A 74 -19.28 18.77 14.04
CA ILE A 74 -20.72 18.71 14.30
C ILE A 74 -21.06 19.31 15.67
N ALA A 75 -20.29 18.99 16.71
CA ALA A 75 -20.51 19.53 18.04
C ALA A 75 -20.23 21.04 18.15
N GLY A 76 -19.26 21.54 17.37
CA GLY A 76 -18.90 22.96 17.28
C GLY A 76 -19.82 23.80 16.40
N GLY A 77 -20.64 23.16 15.56
CA GLY A 77 -21.43 23.85 14.53
C GLY A 77 -20.60 24.30 13.32
N ASP A 78 -19.42 23.73 13.15
CA ASP A 78 -18.51 23.99 12.03
C ASP A 78 -18.84 23.09 10.82
N ASP A 79 -18.28 23.46 9.66
CA ASP A 79 -18.38 22.63 8.46
C ASP A 79 -17.66 21.28 8.63
N VAL A 80 -18.33 20.20 8.23
CA VAL A 80 -17.79 18.86 8.29
C VAL A 80 -16.61 18.73 7.32
N PRO A 81 -15.46 18.18 7.74
CA PRO A 81 -14.33 17.97 6.84
C PRO A 81 -14.71 17.05 5.66
N PRO A 82 -13.97 17.10 4.53
CA PRO A 82 -14.14 16.15 3.45
C PRO A 82 -13.67 14.76 3.88
N ALA A 83 -14.37 13.72 3.40
CA ALA A 83 -13.98 12.33 3.63
C ALA A 83 -12.57 12.05 3.06
N PRO A 84 -11.78 11.19 3.72
CA PRO A 84 -10.44 10.85 3.26
C PRO A 84 -10.52 10.04 1.95
N ALA A 85 -9.59 10.31 1.04
CA ALA A 85 -9.43 9.58 -0.20
C ALA A 85 -7.94 9.44 -0.53
N ALA A 86 -7.58 8.40 -1.27
CA ALA A 86 -6.23 8.25 -1.79
C ALA A 86 -5.84 9.43 -2.69
N ARG A 87 -4.57 9.82 -2.62
CA ARG A 87 -3.96 10.87 -3.45
C ARG A 87 -2.70 10.31 -4.10
N GLU A 88 -2.07 11.09 -4.98
CA GLU A 88 -0.81 10.68 -5.63
C GLU A 88 0.27 10.30 -4.61
N GLU A 89 0.30 10.96 -3.45
CA GLU A 89 1.21 10.60 -2.35
C GLU A 89 0.97 9.20 -1.77
N THR A 90 -0.26 8.68 -1.84
CA THR A 90 -0.61 7.32 -1.40
C THR A 90 0.08 6.26 -2.25
N CYS A 91 0.37 6.57 -3.52
CA CYS A 91 1.03 5.67 -4.47
C CYS A 91 2.46 5.31 -4.06
N TYR A 92 3.12 6.13 -3.23
CA TYR A 92 4.51 5.98 -2.86
C TYR A 92 4.63 5.60 -1.38
N GLN A 93 5.37 4.52 -1.09
CA GLN A 93 5.61 4.08 0.27
C GLN A 93 7.07 3.72 0.47
N THR A 94 7.64 4.15 1.60
CA THR A 94 8.96 3.71 2.03
C THR A 94 8.91 2.24 2.43
N VAL A 95 9.82 1.43 1.91
CA VAL A 95 9.95 0.00 2.18
C VAL A 95 11.35 -0.27 2.74
N ASN A 96 11.41 -1.01 3.86
CA ASN A 96 12.66 -1.45 4.44
C ASN A 96 13.16 -2.67 3.66
N THR A 97 14.42 -2.63 3.21
CA THR A 97 15.08 -3.75 2.55
C THR A 97 16.38 -4.10 3.28
N VAL A 98 16.96 -5.26 2.97
CA VAL A 98 18.28 -5.67 3.49
C VAL A 98 19.39 -4.65 3.19
N ASN A 99 19.23 -3.84 2.13
CA ASN A 99 20.21 -2.83 1.70
C ASN A 99 19.83 -1.41 2.14
N GLY A 100 18.88 -1.28 3.08
CA GLY A 100 18.38 0.01 3.56
C GLY A 100 16.96 0.33 3.09
N GLN A 101 16.51 1.54 3.39
CA GLN A 101 15.18 2.02 3.01
C GLN A 101 15.14 2.45 1.54
N THR A 102 14.05 2.13 0.86
CA THR A 102 13.82 2.53 -0.53
C THR A 102 12.36 2.91 -0.72
N MET A 103 12.07 3.80 -1.66
CA MET A 103 10.70 4.12 -2.03
C MET A 103 10.18 3.10 -3.06
N ALA A 104 8.96 2.62 -2.86
CA ALA A 104 8.25 1.77 -3.80
C ALA A 104 6.97 2.47 -4.26
N TYR A 105 6.50 2.10 -5.45
CA TYR A 105 5.37 2.70 -6.13
C TYR A 105 4.38 1.64 -6.62
N ILE A 106 3.08 1.97 -6.53
CA ILE A 106 2.01 1.34 -7.33
C ILE A 106 1.15 2.42 -8.00
N PRO A 107 0.51 2.14 -9.14
CA PRO A 107 -0.39 3.10 -9.79
C PRO A 107 -1.60 3.49 -8.93
N ILE A 108 -2.11 4.71 -9.15
CA ILE A 108 -3.17 5.31 -8.34
C ILE A 108 -4.46 4.49 -8.38
N GLU A 109 -4.78 3.85 -9.50
CA GLU A 109 -5.96 2.99 -9.62
C GLU A 109 -5.93 1.78 -8.68
N PHE A 110 -4.74 1.29 -8.31
CA PHE A 110 -4.58 0.23 -7.32
C PHE A 110 -4.52 0.81 -5.90
N ALA A 111 -3.76 1.89 -5.70
CA ALA A 111 -3.65 2.57 -4.42
C ALA A 111 -5.02 3.02 -3.88
N ALA A 112 -5.87 3.59 -4.74
CA ALA A 112 -7.21 4.03 -4.37
C ALA A 112 -8.11 2.86 -3.94
N LYS A 113 -8.09 1.74 -4.67
CA LYS A 113 -8.87 0.54 -4.30
C LYS A 113 -8.43 -0.03 -2.95
N VAL A 114 -7.12 -0.14 -2.71
CA VAL A 114 -6.58 -0.67 -1.44
C VAL A 114 -6.89 0.27 -0.27
N PHE A 115 -6.77 1.58 -0.49
CA PHE A 115 -7.09 2.59 0.52
C PHE A 115 -8.57 2.50 0.92
N GLU A 116 -9.46 2.40 -0.08
CA GLU A 116 -10.90 2.26 0.16
C GLU A 116 -11.23 0.97 0.93
N LEU A 117 -10.56 -0.15 0.64
CA LEU A 117 -10.72 -1.37 1.46
C LEU A 117 -10.37 -1.12 2.93
N GLY A 118 -9.30 -0.38 3.20
CA GLY A 118 -8.94 0.03 4.57
C GLY A 118 -10.03 0.88 5.23
N VAL A 119 -10.59 1.85 4.50
CA VAL A 119 -11.71 2.67 4.98
C VAL A 119 -12.94 1.81 5.31
N ARG A 120 -13.35 0.93 4.38
CA ARG A 120 -14.52 0.05 4.55
C ARG A 120 -14.35 -0.94 5.71
N TYR A 121 -13.14 -1.48 5.87
CA TYR A 121 -12.80 -2.33 7.01
C TYR A 121 -12.92 -1.55 8.33
N GLN A 122 -12.37 -0.33 8.39
CA GLN A 122 -12.47 0.50 9.60
C GLN A 122 -13.90 0.89 9.96
N LYS A 123 -14.77 1.06 8.97
CA LYS A 123 -16.21 1.32 9.17
C LYS A 123 -16.99 0.09 9.65
N GLY A 124 -16.40 -1.09 9.62
CA GLY A 124 -17.10 -2.36 9.88
C GLY A 124 -18.02 -2.80 8.74
N GLU A 125 -17.84 -2.26 7.53
CA GLU A 125 -18.62 -2.67 6.34
C GLU A 125 -18.16 -4.01 5.77
N ILE A 126 -16.90 -4.37 6.01
CA ILE A 126 -16.29 -5.65 5.62
C ILE A 126 -15.47 -6.21 6.78
N ASP A 127 -15.43 -7.53 6.92
CA ASP A 127 -14.58 -8.21 7.89
C ASP A 127 -13.15 -8.43 7.36
N GLY A 128 -12.29 -9.00 8.19
CA GLY A 128 -10.88 -9.24 7.84
C GLY A 128 -10.71 -10.22 6.68
N MET A 129 -11.56 -11.24 6.57
CA MET A 129 -11.47 -12.24 5.51
C MET A 129 -11.86 -11.63 4.15
N LEU A 130 -12.95 -10.87 4.12
CA LEU A 130 -13.37 -10.16 2.91
C LEU A 130 -12.37 -9.06 2.51
N ALA A 131 -11.75 -8.39 3.47
CA ALA A 131 -10.67 -7.44 3.22
C ALA A 131 -9.45 -8.14 2.57
N VAL A 132 -9.01 -9.28 3.11
CA VAL A 132 -7.90 -10.08 2.55
C VAL A 132 -8.23 -10.53 1.13
N ASN A 133 -9.39 -11.15 0.91
CA ASN A 133 -9.79 -11.64 -0.42
C ASN A 133 -9.89 -10.51 -1.44
N SER A 134 -10.54 -9.40 -1.07
CA SER A 134 -10.67 -8.24 -1.98
C SER A 134 -9.31 -7.60 -2.29
N CYS A 135 -8.38 -7.58 -1.32
CA CYS A 135 -7.04 -7.07 -1.53
C CYS A 135 -6.20 -8.01 -2.39
N GLN A 136 -6.41 -9.33 -2.25
CA GLN A 136 -5.80 -10.36 -3.09
C GLN A 136 -6.21 -10.22 -4.56
N ASP A 137 -7.47 -9.89 -4.86
CA ASP A 137 -7.92 -9.64 -6.24
C ASP A 137 -7.15 -8.47 -6.87
N ILE A 138 -6.97 -7.37 -6.12
CA ILE A 138 -6.15 -6.23 -6.55
C ILE A 138 -4.68 -6.64 -6.75
N ALA A 139 -4.16 -7.50 -5.87
CA ALA A 139 -2.79 -8.00 -5.96
C ALA A 139 -2.59 -8.92 -7.17
N ASN A 140 -3.61 -9.68 -7.57
CA ASN A 140 -3.60 -10.51 -8.76
C ASN A 140 -3.54 -9.63 -10.02
N ASP A 141 -4.35 -8.57 -10.13
CA ASP A 141 -4.28 -7.62 -11.24
C ASP A 141 -2.88 -6.98 -11.36
N LEU A 142 -2.25 -6.64 -10.22
CA LEU A 142 -0.86 -6.15 -10.19
C LEU A 142 0.14 -7.24 -10.60
N GLY A 143 -0.11 -8.50 -10.20
CA GLY A 143 0.67 -9.66 -10.59
C GLY A 143 0.65 -9.90 -12.10
N ASP A 144 -0.50 -9.74 -12.73
CA ASP A 144 -0.69 -9.88 -14.17
C ASP A 144 0.05 -8.75 -14.93
N LEU A 145 -0.05 -7.51 -14.45
CA LEU A 145 0.70 -6.38 -15.01
C LEU A 145 2.23 -6.63 -14.94
N LEU A 146 2.67 -7.28 -13.86
CA LEU A 146 4.06 -7.69 -13.66
C LEU A 146 4.38 -9.05 -14.25
N LYS A 147 3.47 -9.70 -14.97
CA LYS A 147 3.67 -10.99 -15.63
C LYS A 147 4.29 -12.04 -14.70
N LEU A 148 3.83 -12.11 -13.45
CA LEU A 148 4.44 -12.98 -12.42
C LEU A 148 4.25 -14.48 -12.74
N ASP A 149 3.14 -14.79 -13.41
CA ASP A 149 2.75 -16.11 -13.92
C ASP A 149 3.77 -16.68 -14.91
N LEU A 150 4.29 -15.87 -15.83
CA LEU A 150 5.27 -16.28 -16.84
C LEU A 150 6.57 -16.85 -16.26
N TYR A 151 6.86 -16.58 -14.97
CA TYR A 151 8.15 -16.91 -14.36
C TYR A 151 8.04 -17.72 -13.07
N ALA A 152 6.89 -18.34 -12.80
CA ALA A 152 6.63 -19.07 -11.57
C ALA A 152 7.08 -18.27 -10.33
N VAL A 153 6.75 -16.98 -10.33
CA VAL A 153 6.96 -16.10 -9.18
C VAL A 153 5.78 -16.31 -8.24
N GLN A 154 6.05 -16.36 -6.93
CA GLN A 154 5.00 -16.44 -5.93
C GLN A 154 4.03 -15.26 -6.08
N PRO A 155 2.72 -15.47 -5.90
CA PRO A 155 1.75 -14.39 -5.95
C PRO A 155 2.04 -13.35 -4.86
N ILE A 156 1.55 -12.14 -5.07
CA ILE A 156 1.58 -11.09 -4.06
C ILE A 156 0.48 -11.44 -3.05
N LEU A 157 0.84 -11.65 -1.79
CA LEU A 157 -0.09 -11.98 -0.69
C LEU A 157 -0.19 -10.78 0.28
N PRO A 158 -1.11 -9.84 0.05
CA PRO A 158 -1.30 -8.68 0.92
C PRO A 158 -2.11 -9.04 2.17
N LEU A 159 -2.01 -8.19 3.20
CA LEU A 159 -2.78 -8.23 4.44
C LEU A 159 -2.64 -9.50 5.29
N ASN A 160 -1.55 -10.26 5.15
CA ASN A 160 -1.31 -11.45 5.98
C ASN A 160 -1.40 -11.17 7.49
N PHE A 161 -1.06 -9.95 7.93
CA PHE A 161 -1.18 -9.55 9.34
C PHE A 161 -2.63 -9.61 9.87
N LEU A 162 -3.65 -9.50 9.01
CA LEU A 162 -5.03 -9.69 9.42
C LEU A 162 -5.36 -11.16 9.70
N LEU A 163 -4.71 -12.09 9.00
CA LEU A 163 -4.89 -13.54 9.20
C LEU A 163 -4.15 -14.01 10.46
N GLU A 164 -2.95 -13.48 10.70
CA GLU A 164 -2.16 -13.76 11.90
C GLU A 164 -2.91 -13.36 13.17
N ASN A 165 -3.55 -12.18 13.16
CA ASN A 165 -4.32 -11.67 14.31
C ASN A 165 -5.64 -12.43 14.56
N GLN A 166 -6.17 -13.18 13.59
CA GLN A 166 -7.40 -13.97 13.76
C GLN A 166 -7.14 -15.34 14.41
N GLY A 167 -5.91 -15.85 14.36
CA GLY A 167 -5.53 -17.14 14.94
C GLY A 167 -5.26 -17.11 16.45
N GLU A 168 -5.08 -15.93 17.05
CA GLU A 168 -4.75 -15.78 18.48
C GLU A 168 -5.98 -15.72 19.40
N VAL A 169 -7.20 -15.72 18.88
CA VAL A 169 -8.43 -15.55 19.69
C VAL A 169 -8.99 -16.90 20.21
N ASP A 170 -8.46 -18.03 19.76
CA ASP A 170 -9.02 -19.37 20.02
C ASP A 170 -8.28 -20.19 21.11
N GLU A 171 -7.25 -19.66 21.80
CA GLU A 171 -6.46 -20.44 22.78
C GLU A 171 -6.78 -20.20 24.27
N ASP A 172 -7.67 -19.27 24.64
CA ASP A 172 -7.98 -18.94 26.05
C ASP A 172 -9.44 -19.20 26.47
N ALA A 173 -10.15 -20.09 25.77
CA ALA A 173 -11.49 -20.54 26.14
C ALA A 173 -11.49 -21.99 26.64
N ASP A 174 -10.93 -22.21 27.84
CA ASP A 174 -11.18 -23.39 28.69
C ASP A 174 -11.55 -22.95 30.13
#